data_AF-A0A068TH58-F1
#
_entry.id   AF-A0A068TH58-F1
#
_cell.length_a   1.000
_cell.length_b   1.000
_cell.length_c   1.000
_cell.angle_alpha   90.00
_cell.angle_beta   90.00
_cell.angle_gamma   90.00
#
_symmetry.space_group_name_H-M   'P 1'
#
loop_
_entity.id
_entity.type
_entity.pdbx_description
1 polymer ?
#
loop_
_entity_poly.entity_id
_entity_poly.type
_entity_poly.pdbx_seq_one_letter_code
_entity_poly.pdbx_strand_id
1 'polypeptide(L)'
;MVGEATFEAQSKIVQFMNSYKFRVEPDTVLPCEPRPVEAPIPEALAPPPAAPAPLPEEGPPIDEPPLMMATMAAASVLNKSVANKSVLNKAALNKNKNKNKNKNKNKSTMDGASLGVSQLIPAFELRRLHQQPSRNAFTAARRFTWEMLDILPPPGPDYTRLEAAVLLSMQRRDRERARRLPDIQAEATISVSEFTRALHIEDIGGFEQTEGLFQAILTACEYVGLLYKSQFNRLRPNQFESLLRPLLPVPVHESYPSNHAFQCFSIVFAFSTILPEHPATDDLARIAQNVAENREWAGLHYPSDTQAGRDLARRFAPYLHDAFGSLFQAVHDEWV
;
A
#
# COMPACT_ATOMS: atom_id res chain seq x y z
N MET A 1 -62.96 18.47 9.57
CA MET A 1 -61.89 18.43 10.58
C MET A 1 -60.57 18.42 9.82
N VAL A 2 -59.94 19.59 9.69
CA VAL A 2 -58.64 19.76 9.04
C VAL A 2 -57.64 19.90 10.19
N GLY A 3 -56.71 18.96 10.32
CA GLY A 3 -55.68 19.01 11.34
C GLY A 3 -54.62 20.03 10.95
N GLU A 4 -54.46 21.07 11.78
CA GLU A 4 -53.30 21.96 11.74
C GLU A 4 -52.06 21.18 12.15
N ALA A 5 -51.15 20.97 11.21
CA ALA A 5 -49.80 20.53 11.50
C ALA A 5 -49.02 21.73 12.07
N THR A 6 -48.82 21.75 13.38
CA THR A 6 -47.90 22.67 14.05
C THR A 6 -46.48 22.41 13.55
N PHE A 7 -45.94 23.33 12.75
CA PHE A 7 -44.51 23.38 12.44
C PHE A 7 -43.74 23.61 13.74
N GLU A 8 -43.02 22.59 14.23
CA GLU A 8 -42.07 22.77 15.32
C GLU A 8 -41.01 23.80 14.93
N ALA A 9 -40.99 24.92 15.66
CA ALA A 9 -39.99 25.96 15.48
C ALA A 9 -38.60 25.35 15.73
N GLN A 10 -37.76 25.30 14.69
CA GLN A 10 -36.37 24.87 14.80
C GLN A 10 -35.70 25.58 15.99
N SER A 11 -35.02 24.81 16.84
CA SER A 11 -34.25 25.34 17.97
C SER A 11 -33.38 26.52 17.55
N LYS A 12 -33.35 27.57 18.38
CA LYS A 12 -32.54 28.78 18.14
C LYS A 12 -31.07 28.45 17.83
N ILE A 13 -30.55 27.35 18.36
CA ILE A 13 -29.19 26.89 18.10
C ILE A 13 -29.03 26.33 16.68
N VAL A 14 -30.05 25.62 16.17
CA VAL A 14 -30.06 25.09 14.80
C VAL A 14 -30.21 26.24 13.80
N GLN A 15 -31.06 27.22 14.10
CA GLN A 15 -31.13 28.45 13.30
C GLN A 15 -29.81 29.23 13.30
N PHE A 16 -29.16 29.36 14.46
CA PHE A 16 -27.84 29.98 14.59
C PHE A 16 -26.78 29.21 13.78
N MET A 17 -26.70 27.89 13.89
CA MET A 17 -25.75 27.08 13.11
C MET A 17 -26.04 27.14 11.61
N ASN A 18 -27.30 27.15 11.20
CA ASN A 18 -27.69 27.29 9.79
C ASN A 18 -27.40 28.67 9.21
N SER A 19 -27.25 29.70 10.06
CA SER A 19 -26.88 31.06 9.63
C SER A 19 -25.40 31.18 9.24
N TYR A 20 -24.54 30.32 9.75
CA TYR A 20 -23.12 30.27 9.40
C TYR A 20 -22.85 29.08 8.46
N LYS A 21 -22.81 29.36 7.15
CA LYS A 21 -22.28 28.37 6.20
C LYS A 21 -20.75 28.41 6.27
N PHE A 22 -20.16 27.27 6.59
CA PHE A 22 -18.71 27.09 6.55
C PHE A 22 -18.30 26.39 5.26
N ARG A 23 -17.22 26.84 4.64
CA ARG A 23 -16.53 26.10 3.60
C ARG A 23 -15.41 25.32 4.24
N VAL A 24 -15.52 24.00 4.23
CA VAL A 24 -14.46 23.11 4.69
C VAL A 24 -13.45 23.00 3.54
N GLU A 25 -12.34 23.73 3.66
CA GLU A 25 -11.15 23.52 2.84
C GLU A 25 -10.28 22.43 3.49
N PRO A 26 -9.37 21.79 2.73
CA PRO A 26 -8.56 20.67 3.20
C PRO A 26 -7.85 20.89 4.55
N ASP A 27 -7.35 22.10 4.80
CA ASP A 27 -6.58 22.45 6.01
C ASP A 27 -7.25 23.53 6.89
N THR A 28 -8.37 24.10 6.45
CA THR A 28 -8.99 25.25 7.11
C THR A 28 -10.51 25.23 6.96
N VAL A 29 -11.22 25.56 8.03
CA VAL A 29 -12.66 25.87 7.94
C VAL A 29 -12.79 27.37 7.74
N LEU A 30 -13.19 27.80 6.55
CA LEU A 30 -13.39 29.20 6.24
C LEU A 30 -14.87 29.59 6.44
N PRO A 31 -15.16 30.74 7.06
CA PRO A 31 -16.52 31.28 7.03
C PRO A 31 -16.87 31.66 5.58
N CYS A 32 -18.04 31.23 5.08
CA CYS A 32 -18.55 31.77 3.81
C CYS A 32 -19.11 33.18 4.04
N GLU A 33 -18.91 34.08 3.09
CA GLU A 33 -19.68 35.32 3.06
C GLU A 33 -21.18 34.99 2.92
N PRO A 34 -22.07 35.66 3.67
CA PRO A 34 -23.49 35.47 3.52
C PRO A 34 -23.87 35.83 2.08
N ARG A 35 -24.60 34.94 1.39
CA ARG A 35 -25.18 35.27 0.08
C ARG A 35 -25.95 36.60 0.26
N PRO A 36 -25.76 37.62 -0.60
CA PRO A 36 -26.60 38.80 -0.55
C PRO A 36 -28.05 38.31 -0.61
N VAL A 37 -28.86 38.79 0.34
CA VAL A 37 -30.28 38.43 0.45
C VAL A 37 -30.88 38.59 -0.94
N GLU A 38 -31.32 37.47 -1.55
CA GLU A 38 -31.97 37.49 -2.84
C GLU A 38 -33.11 38.52 -2.75
N ALA A 39 -33.08 39.52 -3.63
CA ALA A 39 -34.17 40.47 -3.75
C ALA A 39 -35.48 39.68 -3.96
N PRO A 40 -36.62 40.18 -3.46
CA PRO A 40 -37.87 39.45 -3.55
C PRO A 40 -38.15 39.07 -5.00
N ILE A 41 -38.43 37.78 -5.21
CA ILE A 41 -38.92 37.25 -6.48
C ILE A 41 -40.16 38.09 -6.86
N PRO A 42 -40.21 38.73 -8.06
CA PRO A 42 -41.43 39.37 -8.51
C PRO A 42 -42.56 38.33 -8.57
N GLU A 43 -43.75 38.72 -8.10
CA GLU A 43 -44.96 37.89 -8.09
C GLU A 43 -45.10 37.06 -9.37
N ALA A 44 -45.45 35.79 -9.17
CA ALA A 44 -45.65 34.79 -10.20
C ALA A 44 -46.52 35.33 -11.34
N LEU A 45 -45.92 35.51 -12.52
CA LEU A 45 -46.66 35.64 -13.75
C LEU A 45 -47.38 34.30 -13.99
N ALA A 46 -48.70 34.35 -14.12
CA ALA A 46 -49.56 33.20 -14.34
C ALA A 46 -49.04 32.30 -15.48
N PRO A 47 -49.18 30.97 -15.39
CA PRO A 47 -48.75 30.08 -16.46
C PRO A 47 -49.59 30.32 -17.73
N PRO A 48 -48.99 30.30 -18.93
CA PRO A 48 -49.72 30.44 -20.18
C PRO A 48 -50.64 29.22 -20.41
N PRO A 49 -51.76 29.39 -21.14
CA PRO A 49 -52.71 28.32 -21.36
C PRO A 49 -52.10 27.17 -22.16
N ALA A 50 -52.47 25.94 -21.78
CA ALA A 50 -52.03 24.71 -22.41
C ALA A 50 -52.42 24.66 -23.90
N ALA A 51 -51.46 24.33 -24.76
CA ALA A 51 -51.70 24.02 -26.16
C ALA A 51 -52.49 22.71 -26.30
N PRO A 52 -53.37 22.57 -27.30
CA PRO A 52 -54.22 21.39 -27.46
C PRO A 52 -53.40 20.16 -27.93
N ALA A 53 -53.81 18.99 -27.44
CA ALA A 53 -53.24 17.70 -27.81
C ALA A 53 -53.45 17.38 -29.30
N PRO A 54 -52.50 16.69 -29.98
CA PRO A 54 -52.73 16.19 -31.33
C PRO A 54 -53.56 14.90 -31.30
N LEU A 55 -54.56 14.83 -32.19
CA LEU A 55 -55.32 13.63 -32.55
C LEU A 55 -54.51 12.72 -33.50
N PRO A 56 -54.87 11.42 -33.63
CA PRO A 56 -54.02 10.41 -34.25
C PRO A 56 -54.21 10.37 -35.77
N GLU A 57 -53.13 10.17 -36.53
CA GLU A 57 -53.20 9.82 -37.95
C GLU A 57 -52.59 8.44 -38.23
N GLU A 58 -53.28 7.75 -39.14
CA GLU A 58 -53.18 6.34 -39.52
C GLU A 58 -51.96 6.06 -40.44
N GLY A 59 -51.36 4.86 -40.33
CA GLY A 59 -50.53 4.26 -41.41
C GLY A 59 -51.43 3.71 -42.54
N PRO A 60 -50.93 3.09 -43.65
CA PRO A 60 -49.72 2.23 -43.78
C PRO A 60 -49.05 2.39 -45.21
N PRO A 61 -48.39 1.41 -45.89
CA PRO A 61 -47.79 0.13 -45.48
C PRO A 61 -46.31 -0.11 -45.95
N ILE A 62 -45.67 -1.03 -45.21
CA ILE A 62 -44.73 -2.11 -45.57
C ILE A 62 -44.18 -2.17 -47.01
N ASP A 63 -42.85 -2.21 -47.13
CA ASP A 63 -42.11 -3.06 -48.10
C ASP A 63 -40.64 -3.28 -47.65
N GLU A 64 -40.20 -4.54 -47.65
CA GLU A 64 -38.83 -5.08 -47.48
C GLU A 64 -38.65 -6.18 -48.55
N PRO A 65 -37.44 -6.73 -48.85
CA PRO A 65 -36.07 -6.21 -48.84
C PRO A 65 -35.37 -6.54 -50.21
N PRO A 66 -34.01 -6.60 -50.39
CA PRO A 66 -33.20 -7.72 -49.87
C PRO A 66 -31.72 -7.42 -49.50
N LEU A 67 -31.14 -8.45 -48.86
CA LEU A 67 -29.75 -8.70 -48.49
C LEU A 67 -28.65 -8.18 -49.46
N MET A 68 -27.53 -7.73 -48.88
CA MET A 68 -26.18 -8.16 -49.32
C MET A 68 -25.17 -8.21 -48.16
N MET A 69 -24.44 -9.33 -48.13
CA MET A 69 -23.22 -9.55 -47.36
C MET A 69 -22.13 -8.54 -47.73
N ALA A 70 -21.33 -8.11 -46.74
CA ALA A 70 -19.90 -7.88 -46.95
C ALA A 70 -19.13 -8.01 -45.62
N THR A 71 -18.42 -9.12 -45.55
CA THR A 71 -17.26 -9.39 -44.68
C THR A 71 -16.21 -8.29 -44.79
N MET A 72 -15.70 -7.76 -43.68
CA MET A 72 -14.30 -7.31 -43.59
C MET A 72 -13.79 -7.53 -42.16
N ALA A 73 -12.99 -8.59 -42.04
CA ALA A 73 -12.05 -8.79 -40.96
C ALA A 73 -10.93 -7.74 -41.07
N ALA A 74 -10.53 -7.18 -39.93
CA ALA A 74 -9.21 -6.60 -39.77
C ALA A 74 -8.64 -7.11 -38.44
N ALA A 75 -7.90 -8.21 -38.56
CA ALA A 75 -7.03 -8.72 -37.53
C ALA A 75 -5.85 -7.76 -37.35
N SER A 76 -5.59 -7.33 -36.11
CA SER A 76 -4.26 -6.87 -35.70
C SER A 76 -3.71 -7.87 -34.68
N VAL A 77 -3.09 -8.91 -35.22
CA VAL A 77 -2.16 -9.80 -34.50
C VAL A 77 -0.90 -9.00 -34.24
N LEU A 78 -0.63 -8.64 -32.99
CA LEU A 78 0.72 -8.28 -32.55
C LEU A 78 1.26 -9.41 -31.69
N ASN A 79 1.94 -10.34 -32.36
CA ASN A 79 2.72 -11.39 -31.76
C ASN A 79 4.19 -11.09 -32.06
N LYS A 80 4.96 -10.65 -31.07
CA LYS A 80 6.43 -10.67 -31.04
C LYS A 80 6.85 -10.77 -29.58
N SER A 81 7.00 -12.01 -29.10
CA SER A 81 8.25 -12.77 -29.06
C SER A 81 9.07 -12.48 -27.79
N VAL A 82 8.88 -13.37 -26.84
CA VAL A 82 9.76 -13.67 -25.70
C VAL A 82 11.19 -13.86 -26.22
N ALA A 83 12.12 -13.03 -25.75
CA ALA A 83 13.55 -13.22 -25.95
C ALA A 83 14.19 -13.71 -24.65
N ASN A 84 14.08 -15.01 -24.40
CA ASN A 84 15.01 -15.72 -23.53
C ASN A 84 16.35 -15.81 -24.24
N LYS A 85 17.38 -15.14 -23.72
CA LYS A 85 18.77 -15.38 -24.10
C LYS A 85 19.55 -15.94 -22.91
N SER A 86 19.37 -17.23 -22.67
CA SER A 86 20.38 -18.08 -22.05
C SER A 86 21.39 -18.47 -23.13
N VAL A 87 22.59 -17.89 -23.10
CA VAL A 87 23.74 -18.42 -23.86
C VAL A 87 24.77 -18.90 -22.85
N LEU A 88 24.73 -20.21 -22.63
CA LEU A 88 25.86 -20.98 -22.15
C LEU A 88 26.96 -20.92 -23.22
N ASN A 89 28.15 -20.42 -22.85
CA ASN A 89 29.37 -20.79 -23.56
C ASN A 89 30.32 -21.48 -22.58
N LYS A 90 30.70 -22.68 -22.98
CA LYS A 90 31.53 -23.63 -22.26
C LYS A 90 32.96 -23.52 -22.81
N ALA A 91 33.91 -23.70 -21.89
CA ALA A 91 35.32 -24.06 -22.09
C ALA A 91 36.32 -22.96 -22.51
N ALA A 92 37.18 -22.59 -21.55
CA ALA A 92 38.62 -22.66 -21.73
C ALA A 92 39.28 -22.93 -20.36
N LEU A 93 39.82 -24.15 -20.21
CA LEU A 93 40.72 -24.50 -19.12
C LEU A 93 42.01 -23.69 -19.25
N ASN A 94 42.43 -23.03 -18.18
CA ASN A 94 43.87 -22.82 -17.95
C ASN A 94 44.17 -22.95 -16.45
N LYS A 95 44.81 -24.07 -16.10
CA LYS A 95 45.39 -24.33 -14.79
C LYS A 95 46.65 -23.50 -14.66
N ASN A 96 46.77 -22.66 -13.63
CA ASN A 96 48.08 -22.40 -13.06
C ASN A 96 47.98 -22.25 -11.54
N LYS A 97 48.62 -23.18 -10.84
CA LYS A 97 48.82 -23.15 -9.39
C LYS A 97 49.95 -22.17 -9.10
N ASN A 98 49.76 -21.23 -8.19
CA ASN A 98 50.85 -20.83 -7.32
C ASN A 98 50.35 -20.40 -5.94
N LYS A 99 50.98 -20.97 -4.91
CA LYS A 99 50.79 -20.66 -3.50
C LYS A 99 51.59 -19.40 -3.17
N ASN A 100 51.01 -18.42 -2.45
CA ASN A 100 51.69 -17.88 -1.27
C ASN A 100 50.78 -17.05 -0.36
N LYS A 101 51.06 -17.16 0.94
CA LYS A 101 50.50 -16.42 2.07
C LYS A 101 50.84 -14.94 1.96
N ASN A 102 49.92 -14.04 2.32
CA ASN A 102 50.18 -13.07 3.39
C ASN A 102 48.95 -12.33 3.91
N LYS A 103 49.01 -12.03 5.21
CA LYS A 103 48.09 -11.24 6.03
C LYS A 103 47.87 -9.84 5.42
N ASN A 104 46.65 -9.32 5.49
CA ASN A 104 46.44 -7.88 5.54
C ASN A 104 45.38 -7.49 6.58
N LYS A 105 45.83 -6.66 7.52
CA LYS A 105 45.00 -5.84 8.41
C LYS A 105 44.31 -4.80 7.54
N ASN A 106 42.98 -4.71 7.57
CA ASN A 106 42.28 -3.57 7.04
C ASN A 106 41.78 -2.68 8.18
N LYS A 107 42.47 -1.55 8.33
CA LYS A 107 41.94 -0.30 8.87
C LYS A 107 41.46 0.49 7.65
N SER A 108 40.16 0.78 7.56
CA SER A 108 39.62 1.64 6.50
C SER A 108 38.68 2.67 7.13
N THR A 109 39.23 3.85 7.36
CA THR A 109 38.51 5.13 7.34
C THR A 109 38.25 5.49 5.86
N MET A 110 37.00 5.60 5.45
CA MET A 110 36.61 6.19 4.15
C MET A 110 35.25 6.86 4.30
N ASP A 111 35.28 8.19 4.23
CA ASP A 111 34.14 9.06 3.96
C ASP A 111 33.71 8.91 2.48
N GLY A 112 32.40 9.04 2.24
CA GLY A 112 31.87 9.44 0.92
C GLY A 112 31.40 8.31 -0.01
N ALA A 113 30.24 7.73 0.30
CA ALA A 113 29.16 7.31 -0.61
C ALA A 113 28.31 6.26 0.14
N SER A 114 27.02 6.54 0.32
CA SER A 114 26.06 5.68 1.01
C SER A 114 25.72 4.42 0.21
N LEU A 115 26.69 3.54 0.03
CA LEU A 115 26.46 2.14 -0.25
C LEU A 115 26.15 1.48 1.08
N GLY A 116 24.89 1.08 1.25
CA GLY A 116 24.41 0.42 2.46
C GLY A 116 25.41 -0.64 2.92
N VAL A 117 25.67 -0.65 4.23
CA VAL A 117 26.32 -1.77 4.91
C VAL A 117 25.73 -3.03 4.28
N SER A 118 26.55 -3.89 3.67
CA SER A 118 26.07 -5.10 3.03
C SER A 118 25.40 -5.98 4.08
N GLN A 119 24.10 -5.78 4.26
CA GLN A 119 23.29 -6.47 5.24
C GLN A 119 23.30 -7.94 4.84
N LEU A 120 23.75 -8.79 5.77
CA LEU A 120 23.79 -10.22 5.51
C LEU A 120 22.35 -10.71 5.34
N ILE A 121 22.05 -11.23 4.16
CA ILE A 121 20.77 -11.90 3.90
C ILE A 121 20.65 -13.06 4.89
N PRO A 122 19.51 -13.22 5.58
CA PRO A 122 19.27 -14.36 6.49
C PRO A 122 19.05 -15.64 5.69
N ALA A 123 20.13 -16.13 5.06
CA ALA A 123 20.09 -17.16 4.03
C ALA A 123 19.64 -18.51 4.58
N PHE A 124 19.94 -18.82 5.85
CA PHE A 124 19.50 -20.05 6.49
C PHE A 124 18.01 -20.02 6.80
N GLU A 125 17.49 -18.89 7.27
CA GLU A 125 16.09 -18.66 7.57
C GLU A 125 15.27 -18.67 6.28
N LEU A 126 15.73 -17.96 5.24
CA LEU A 126 15.11 -18.01 3.92
C LEU A 126 15.15 -19.43 3.35
N ARG A 127 16.24 -20.17 3.50
CA ARG A 127 16.29 -21.58 3.09
C ARG A 127 15.28 -22.42 3.88
N ARG A 128 15.17 -22.23 5.19
CA ARG A 128 14.17 -22.91 6.04
C ARG A 128 12.75 -22.59 5.58
N LEU A 129 12.45 -21.33 5.26
CA LEU A 129 11.16 -20.90 4.71
C LEU A 129 10.78 -21.68 3.44
N HIS A 130 11.75 -21.97 2.55
CA HIS A 130 11.53 -22.80 1.36
C HIS A 130 11.54 -24.31 1.65
N GLN A 131 12.06 -24.76 2.79
CA GLN A 131 12.20 -26.18 3.13
C GLN A 131 11.15 -26.69 4.12
N GLN A 132 10.35 -25.79 4.72
CA GLN A 132 9.31 -26.17 5.68
C GLN A 132 8.38 -27.22 5.07
N PRO A 133 8.19 -28.38 5.72
CA PRO A 133 7.33 -29.41 5.21
C PRO A 133 5.90 -28.87 5.17
N SER A 134 5.22 -29.01 4.03
CA SER A 134 3.78 -28.81 4.00
C SER A 134 3.17 -29.70 5.10
N ARG A 135 2.35 -29.13 6.00
CA ARG A 135 1.71 -29.85 7.12
C ARG A 135 1.04 -31.18 6.73
N ASN A 136 0.70 -31.35 5.45
CA ASN A 136 0.18 -32.57 4.88
C ASN A 136 1.19 -33.25 3.95
N ALA A 137 1.56 -34.50 4.25
CA ALA A 137 2.42 -35.34 3.40
C ALA A 137 1.83 -35.57 1.99
N PHE A 138 0.50 -35.47 1.83
CA PHE A 138 -0.20 -35.56 0.54
C PHE A 138 -0.36 -34.22 -0.20
N THR A 139 0.05 -33.10 0.42
CA THR A 139 -0.02 -31.74 -0.16
C THR A 139 1.36 -31.20 -0.55
N ALA A 140 2.38 -32.07 -0.59
CA ALA A 140 3.70 -31.76 -1.15
C ALA A 140 3.65 -31.22 -2.60
N ALA A 141 2.51 -31.39 -3.29
CA ALA A 141 2.25 -30.84 -4.61
C ALA A 141 1.99 -29.31 -4.63
N ARG A 142 1.56 -28.69 -3.52
CA ARG A 142 1.51 -27.22 -3.41
C ARG A 142 2.85 -26.72 -2.87
N ARG A 143 3.81 -26.59 -3.79
CA ARG A 143 5.10 -25.92 -3.58
C ARG A 143 4.86 -24.57 -2.88
N PHE A 144 5.49 -24.39 -1.72
CA PHE A 144 5.54 -23.18 -0.88
C PHE A 144 4.18 -22.59 -0.45
N THR A 145 3.68 -23.03 0.70
CA THR A 145 2.42 -22.54 1.30
C THR A 145 2.45 -21.04 1.63
N TRP A 146 3.62 -20.43 1.77
CA TRP A 146 3.79 -19.01 2.08
C TRP A 146 3.85 -18.12 0.83
N GLU A 147 4.06 -18.64 -0.38
CA GLU A 147 4.07 -17.87 -1.64
C GLU A 147 2.65 -17.57 -2.17
N MET A 148 1.67 -18.35 -1.69
CA MET A 148 0.27 -18.31 -2.11
C MET A 148 -0.64 -18.09 -0.91
N LEU A 149 -0.25 -17.20 0.01
CA LEU A 149 -1.12 -16.80 1.11
C LEU A 149 -2.32 -16.07 0.53
N ASP A 150 -3.49 -16.49 0.99
CA ASP A 150 -4.78 -15.95 0.58
C ASP A 150 -4.97 -14.53 1.13
N ILE A 151 -4.33 -13.54 0.53
CA ILE A 151 -4.65 -12.13 0.77
C ILE A 151 -5.69 -11.68 -0.26
N LEU A 152 -6.50 -10.69 0.10
CA LEU A 152 -7.46 -10.10 -0.84
C LEU A 152 -6.70 -9.69 -2.12
N PRO A 153 -7.24 -9.87 -3.34
CA PRO A 153 -6.62 -9.30 -4.53
C PRO A 153 -6.71 -7.76 -4.51
N PRO A 154 -5.86 -7.05 -5.27
CA PRO A 154 -5.99 -5.61 -5.40
C PRO A 154 -7.39 -5.26 -5.94
N PRO A 155 -7.98 -4.14 -5.49
CA PRO A 155 -9.32 -3.75 -5.93
C PRO A 155 -9.34 -3.41 -7.42
N GLY A 156 -10.51 -3.56 -8.04
CA GLY A 156 -10.73 -3.23 -9.45
C GLY A 156 -10.54 -1.74 -9.78
N PRO A 157 -10.62 -1.36 -11.07
CA PRO A 157 -10.33 0.00 -11.51
C PRO A 157 -11.30 1.05 -10.95
N ASP A 158 -12.58 0.71 -10.75
CA ASP A 158 -13.57 1.63 -10.16
C ASP A 158 -13.21 2.02 -8.73
N TYR A 159 -12.87 1.03 -7.91
CA TYR A 159 -12.47 1.27 -6.53
C TYR A 159 -11.08 1.91 -6.46
N THR A 160 -10.15 1.53 -7.35
CA THR A 160 -8.85 2.21 -7.47
C THR A 160 -9.00 3.70 -7.81
N ARG A 161 -10.01 4.10 -8.61
CA ARG A 161 -10.35 5.53 -8.82
C ARG A 161 -10.79 6.21 -7.54
N LEU A 162 -11.59 5.56 -6.71
CA LEU A 162 -12.01 6.11 -5.42
C LEU A 162 -10.80 6.30 -4.49
N GLU A 163 -9.90 5.32 -4.44
CA GLU A 163 -8.66 5.44 -3.66
C GLU A 163 -7.75 6.55 -4.20
N ALA A 164 -7.63 6.71 -5.52
CA ALA A 164 -6.90 7.82 -6.11
C ALA A 164 -7.51 9.18 -5.74
N ALA A 165 -8.84 9.30 -5.68
CA ALA A 165 -9.52 10.50 -5.21
C ALA A 165 -9.23 10.79 -3.73
N VAL A 166 -9.15 9.76 -2.88
CA VAL A 166 -8.70 9.88 -1.49
C VAL A 166 -7.27 10.43 -1.44
N LEU A 167 -6.34 9.88 -2.22
CA LEU A 167 -4.96 10.35 -2.27
C LEU A 167 -4.86 11.80 -2.80
N LEU A 168 -5.68 12.19 -3.78
CA LEU A 168 -5.76 13.58 -4.24
C LEU A 168 -6.26 14.51 -3.12
N SER A 169 -7.22 14.06 -2.30
CA SER A 169 -7.66 14.82 -1.13
C SER A 169 -6.56 14.94 -0.05
N MET A 170 -5.76 13.89 0.15
CA MET A 170 -4.57 13.92 1.01
C MET A 170 -3.53 14.89 0.46
N GLN A 171 -3.29 14.88 -0.86
CA GLN A 171 -2.35 15.78 -1.52
C GLN A 171 -2.68 17.26 -1.30
N ARG A 172 -3.97 17.62 -1.25
CA ARG A 172 -4.40 19.01 -1.03
C ARG A 172 -4.21 19.50 0.41
N ARG A 173 -3.93 18.62 1.36
CA ARG A 173 -3.65 18.95 2.76
C ARG A 173 -2.17 19.25 2.94
N ASP A 174 -1.73 20.37 2.39
CA ASP A 174 -0.32 20.78 2.39
C ASP A 174 0.24 20.92 3.80
N ARG A 175 -0.56 21.38 4.77
CA ARG A 175 -0.12 21.48 6.17
C ARG A 175 0.21 20.12 6.77
N GLU A 176 -0.66 19.14 6.55
CA GLU A 176 -0.45 17.79 7.08
C GLU A 176 0.70 17.06 6.36
N ARG A 177 0.82 17.26 5.04
CA ARG A 177 1.97 16.73 4.28
C ARG A 177 3.29 17.34 4.72
N ALA A 178 3.32 18.64 4.99
CA ALA A 178 4.51 19.31 5.52
C ALA A 178 4.87 18.79 6.92
N ARG A 179 3.86 18.55 7.78
CA ARG A 179 4.06 17.97 9.12
C ARG A 179 4.69 16.58 9.06
N ARG A 180 4.22 15.71 8.16
CA ARG A 180 4.68 14.32 8.02
C ARG A 180 5.95 14.16 7.19
N LEU A 181 6.35 15.18 6.42
CA LEU A 181 7.46 15.09 5.48
C LEU A 181 8.79 14.62 6.13
N PRO A 182 9.19 15.09 7.32
CA PRO A 182 10.42 14.61 7.96
C PRO A 182 10.39 13.10 8.23
N ASP A 183 9.28 12.60 8.78
CA ASP A 183 9.11 11.16 9.08
C ASP A 183 9.09 10.35 7.77
N ILE A 184 8.34 10.82 6.76
CA ILE A 184 8.29 10.19 5.43
C ILE A 184 9.69 10.03 4.82
N GLN A 185 10.54 11.06 4.95
CA GLN A 185 11.91 11.06 4.45
C GLN A 185 12.82 10.11 5.25
N ALA A 186 12.73 10.11 6.58
CA ALA A 186 13.49 9.21 7.44
C ALA A 186 13.16 7.74 7.14
N GLU A 187 11.87 7.45 6.96
CA GLU A 187 11.33 6.14 6.65
C GLU A 187 11.47 5.76 5.15
N ALA A 188 12.12 6.56 4.31
CA ALA A 188 12.33 6.21 2.89
C ALA A 188 13.08 4.87 2.75
N THR A 189 13.96 4.59 3.70
CA THR A 189 14.59 3.29 3.92
C THR A 189 14.21 2.86 5.34
N ILE A 190 13.51 1.74 5.50
CA ILE A 190 13.16 1.25 6.83
C ILE A 190 14.44 0.85 7.57
N SER A 191 14.62 1.41 8.75
CA SER A 191 15.72 1.13 9.67
C SER A 191 15.20 0.43 10.92
N VAL A 192 16.05 -0.39 11.54
CA VAL A 192 15.77 -1.05 12.82
C VAL A 192 15.60 -0.02 13.95
N SER A 193 16.26 1.13 13.85
CA SER A 193 16.24 2.23 14.84
C SER A 193 14.81 2.71 15.18
N GLU A 194 13.90 2.71 14.20
CA GLU A 194 12.50 3.08 14.42
C GLU A 194 11.85 2.25 15.53
N PHE A 195 12.16 0.95 15.57
CA PHE A 195 11.56 -0.01 16.48
C PHE A 195 12.33 -0.10 17.80
N THR A 196 13.66 -0.05 17.77
CA THR A 196 14.49 -0.10 18.99
C THR A 196 14.29 1.15 19.86
N ARG A 197 14.02 2.31 19.25
CA ARG A 197 13.65 3.54 19.97
C ARG A 197 12.37 3.38 20.79
N ALA A 198 11.37 2.68 20.23
CA ALA A 198 10.11 2.38 20.90
C ALA A 198 10.27 1.41 22.07
N LEU A 199 11.28 0.55 21.98
CA LEU A 199 11.67 -0.39 23.04
C LEU A 199 12.59 0.23 24.09
N HIS A 200 13.07 1.48 23.87
CA HIS A 200 14.06 2.15 24.71
C HIS A 200 15.40 1.39 24.85
N ILE A 201 15.85 0.74 23.77
CA ILE A 201 17.07 -0.10 23.77
C ILE A 201 18.22 0.45 22.90
N GLU A 202 18.06 1.59 22.21
CA GLU A 202 19.07 2.11 21.25
C GLU A 202 20.47 2.34 21.83
N ASP A 203 20.55 2.75 23.08
CA ASP A 203 21.82 3.08 23.76
C ASP A 203 22.21 2.03 24.83
N ILE A 204 21.57 0.86 24.79
CA ILE A 204 21.72 -0.20 25.81
C ILE A 204 22.27 -1.45 25.13
N GLY A 205 23.42 -1.94 25.63
CA GLY A 205 23.97 -3.23 25.18
C GLY A 205 23.19 -4.41 25.75
N GLY A 206 23.29 -5.58 25.11
CA GLY A 206 22.58 -6.78 25.51
C GLY A 206 21.24 -7.01 24.78
N PHE A 207 20.92 -6.20 23.77
CA PHE A 207 19.75 -6.38 22.90
C PHE A 207 20.09 -6.77 21.46
N GLU A 208 21.27 -7.35 21.24
CA GLU A 208 21.80 -7.65 19.92
C GLU A 208 20.97 -8.72 19.18
N GLN A 209 20.31 -9.63 19.91
CA GLN A 209 19.41 -10.62 19.31
C GLN A 209 18.13 -9.95 18.81
N THR A 210 17.56 -9.00 19.56
CA THR A 210 16.38 -8.24 19.13
C THR A 210 16.67 -7.44 17.87
N GLU A 211 17.77 -6.69 17.87
CA GLU A 211 18.20 -5.92 16.70
C GLU A 211 18.46 -6.83 15.49
N GLY A 212 19.17 -7.94 15.71
CA GLY A 212 19.47 -8.94 14.69
C GLY A 212 18.21 -9.57 14.10
N LEU A 213 17.24 -9.91 14.93
CA LEU A 213 15.95 -10.45 14.49
C LEU A 213 15.18 -9.42 13.65
N PHE A 214 15.06 -8.18 14.13
CA PHE A 214 14.35 -7.13 13.40
C PHE A 214 14.97 -6.89 12.03
N GLN A 215 16.30 -6.77 11.97
CA GLN A 215 17.02 -6.63 10.71
C GLN A 215 16.75 -7.81 9.76
N ALA A 216 16.80 -9.03 10.28
CA ALA A 216 16.58 -10.24 9.49
C ALA A 216 15.13 -10.34 8.97
N ILE A 217 14.14 -9.95 9.78
CA ILE A 217 12.73 -9.86 9.36
C ILE A 217 12.57 -8.83 8.24
N LEU A 218 13.16 -7.63 8.36
CA LEU A 218 13.08 -6.59 7.33
C LEU A 218 13.62 -7.10 5.99
N THR A 219 14.81 -7.71 5.99
CA THR A 219 15.44 -8.25 4.77
C THR A 219 14.63 -9.41 4.17
N ALA A 220 14.13 -10.33 5.00
CA ALA A 220 13.34 -11.46 4.50
C ALA A 220 11.98 -11.02 3.94
N CYS A 221 11.30 -10.10 4.61
CA CYS A 221 10.02 -9.57 4.16
C CYS A 221 10.17 -8.71 2.90
N GLU A 222 11.31 -8.03 2.69
CA GLU A 222 11.60 -7.36 1.43
C GLU A 222 11.62 -8.33 0.25
N TYR A 223 12.34 -9.44 0.39
CA TYR A 223 12.38 -10.49 -0.63
C TYR A 223 10.98 -11.07 -0.90
N VAL A 224 10.26 -11.45 0.15
CA VAL A 224 8.91 -12.05 0.03
C VAL A 224 7.93 -11.05 -0.59
N GLY A 225 7.93 -9.80 -0.15
CA GLY A 225 7.01 -8.78 -0.66
C GLY A 225 7.20 -8.48 -2.14
N LEU A 226 8.43 -8.54 -2.65
CA LEU A 226 8.70 -8.40 -4.09
C LEU A 226 8.09 -9.55 -4.92
N LEU A 227 8.04 -10.77 -4.39
CA LEU A 227 7.37 -11.89 -5.06
C LEU A 227 5.86 -11.61 -5.19
N TYR A 228 5.21 -11.20 -4.11
CA TYR A 228 3.77 -10.85 -4.14
C TYR A 228 3.48 -9.67 -5.07
N LYS A 229 4.37 -8.67 -5.11
CA LYS A 229 4.24 -7.54 -6.05
C LYS A 229 4.22 -7.96 -7.51
N SER A 230 5.14 -8.84 -7.89
CA SER A 230 5.22 -9.36 -9.25
C SER A 230 3.99 -10.19 -9.65
N GLN A 231 3.32 -10.85 -8.69
CA GLN A 231 2.12 -11.66 -8.95
C GLN A 231 0.91 -10.78 -9.29
N PHE A 232 0.71 -9.69 -8.56
CA PHE A 232 -0.47 -8.82 -8.74
C PHE A 232 -0.27 -7.70 -9.76
N ASN A 233 0.98 -7.27 -9.96
CA ASN A 233 1.37 -6.27 -10.95
C ASN A 233 0.52 -4.97 -10.92
N ARG A 234 0.19 -4.48 -9.71
CA ARG A 234 -0.66 -3.27 -9.56
C ARG A 234 0.14 -2.00 -9.83
N LEU A 235 -0.38 -1.15 -10.71
CA LEU A 235 0.14 0.20 -10.94
C LEU A 235 0.18 1.01 -9.64
N ARG A 236 1.18 1.90 -9.52
CA ARG A 236 1.28 2.86 -8.42
C ARG A 236 0.31 4.03 -8.60
N PRO A 237 -0.03 4.74 -7.51
CA PRO A 237 -0.95 5.87 -7.56
C PRO A 237 -0.66 6.89 -8.67
N ASN A 238 0.59 7.36 -8.78
CA ASN A 238 0.97 8.36 -9.78
C ASN A 238 1.01 7.83 -11.22
N GLN A 239 1.08 6.50 -11.41
CA GLN A 239 1.01 5.86 -12.72
C GLN A 239 -0.44 5.72 -13.19
N PHE A 240 -1.37 5.52 -12.26
CA PHE A 240 -2.80 5.45 -12.53
C PHE A 240 -3.45 6.84 -12.64
N GLU A 241 -3.07 7.76 -11.76
CA GLU A 241 -3.57 9.14 -11.68
C GLU A 241 -2.38 10.11 -11.71
N SER A 242 -2.17 10.75 -12.86
CA SER A 242 -0.98 11.58 -13.12
C SER A 242 -0.97 12.92 -12.38
N LEU A 243 -2.10 13.33 -11.80
CA LEU A 243 -2.18 14.54 -10.96
C LEU A 243 -1.57 14.33 -9.56
N LEU A 244 -1.33 13.09 -9.16
CA LEU A 244 -0.63 12.79 -7.92
C LEU A 244 0.87 13.12 -8.05
N ARG A 245 1.39 13.82 -7.05
CA ARG A 245 2.77 14.33 -6.93
C ARG A 245 3.41 13.70 -5.70
N PRO A 246 4.07 12.53 -5.85
CA PRO A 246 4.70 11.84 -4.75
C PRO A 246 5.75 12.69 -4.03
N LEU A 247 5.89 12.51 -2.71
CA LEU A 247 6.90 13.21 -1.90
C LEU A 247 8.30 12.57 -2.00
N LEU A 248 8.34 11.32 -2.44
CA LEU A 248 9.55 10.51 -2.58
C LEU A 248 9.68 10.02 -4.02
N PRO A 249 10.90 9.65 -4.46
CA PRO A 249 11.09 8.95 -5.72
C PRO A 249 10.22 7.70 -5.81
N VAL A 250 9.57 7.51 -6.95
CA VAL A 250 8.66 6.38 -7.17
C VAL A 250 9.49 5.12 -7.42
N PRO A 251 9.37 4.07 -6.60
CA PRO A 251 10.12 2.84 -6.81
C PRO A 251 9.72 2.12 -8.09
N VAL A 252 10.67 1.38 -8.69
CA VAL A 252 10.51 0.70 -9.98
C VAL A 252 9.57 -0.51 -9.95
N HIS A 253 9.31 -1.06 -8.76
CA HIS A 253 8.44 -2.21 -8.56
C HIS A 253 6.99 -1.79 -8.23
N GLU A 254 6.08 -2.75 -8.29
CA GLU A 254 4.63 -2.54 -8.26
C GLU A 254 4.10 -2.12 -6.88
N SER A 255 2.86 -1.63 -6.84
CA SER A 255 2.25 -1.04 -5.64
C SER A 255 1.80 -2.10 -4.62
N TYR A 256 1.16 -3.17 -5.07
CA TYR A 256 0.43 -4.09 -4.20
C TYR A 256 1.18 -5.38 -3.88
N PRO A 257 1.24 -5.84 -2.63
CA PRO A 257 0.87 -5.14 -1.40
C PRO A 257 1.95 -4.11 -0.99
N SER A 258 1.66 -3.24 -0.02
CA SER A 258 2.65 -2.31 0.53
C SER A 258 3.74 -3.08 1.29
N ASN A 259 4.98 -3.01 0.79
CA ASN A 259 6.10 -3.75 1.40
C ASN A 259 6.49 -3.16 2.76
N HIS A 260 6.42 -1.84 2.92
CA HIS A 260 6.69 -1.21 4.22
C HIS A 260 5.67 -1.64 5.27
N ALA A 261 4.38 -1.67 4.91
CA ALA A 261 3.35 -2.20 5.81
C ALA A 261 3.65 -3.67 6.17
N PHE A 262 3.95 -4.51 5.17
CA PHE A 262 4.29 -5.92 5.40
C PHE A 262 5.49 -6.10 6.34
N GLN A 263 6.59 -5.38 6.10
CA GLN A 263 7.81 -5.42 6.92
C GLN A 263 7.53 -4.98 8.37
N CYS A 264 6.93 -3.80 8.57
CA CYS A 264 6.70 -3.25 9.89
C CYS A 264 5.71 -4.10 10.70
N PHE A 265 4.61 -4.53 10.10
CA PHE A 265 3.66 -5.40 10.81
C PHE A 265 4.24 -6.79 11.09
N SER A 266 5.15 -7.31 10.26
CA SER A 266 5.83 -8.59 10.54
C SER A 266 6.71 -8.51 11.78
N ILE A 267 7.39 -7.37 12.03
CA ILE A 267 8.11 -7.12 13.29
C ILE A 267 7.14 -7.15 14.47
N VAL A 268 6.01 -6.42 14.38
CA VAL A 268 5.01 -6.36 15.45
C VAL A 268 4.48 -7.75 15.79
N PHE A 269 4.11 -8.54 14.78
CA PHE A 269 3.59 -9.90 15.00
C PHE A 269 4.66 -10.85 15.55
N ALA A 270 5.92 -10.75 15.08
CA ALA A 270 7.02 -11.52 15.63
C ALA A 270 7.25 -11.18 17.10
N PHE A 271 7.39 -9.90 17.42
CA PHE A 271 7.64 -9.42 18.78
C PHE A 271 6.50 -9.82 19.73
N SER A 272 5.24 -9.63 19.32
CA SER A 272 4.06 -10.06 20.09
C SER A 272 3.97 -11.57 20.28
N THR A 273 4.57 -12.37 19.38
CA THR A 273 4.65 -13.83 19.52
C THR A 273 5.72 -14.22 20.53
N ILE A 274 6.84 -13.51 20.56
CA ILE A 274 7.98 -13.79 21.44
C ILE A 274 7.70 -13.32 22.87
N LEU A 275 7.18 -12.11 23.04
CA LEU A 275 6.86 -11.50 24.33
C LEU A 275 5.37 -11.12 24.37
N PRO A 276 4.47 -12.09 24.63
CA PRO A 276 3.05 -11.81 24.79
C PRO A 276 2.82 -10.75 25.88
N GLU A 277 1.89 -9.83 25.64
CA GLU A 277 1.48 -8.78 26.60
C GLU A 277 2.57 -7.74 26.94
N HIS A 278 3.70 -7.71 26.22
CA HIS A 278 4.71 -6.68 26.43
C HIS A 278 4.14 -5.28 26.09
N PRO A 279 4.27 -4.27 26.98
CA PRO A 279 3.61 -2.96 26.82
C PRO A 279 4.04 -2.22 25.55
N ALA A 280 5.28 -2.40 25.10
CA ALA A 280 5.76 -1.78 23.87
C ALA A 280 5.11 -2.33 22.59
N THR A 281 4.36 -3.44 22.65
CA THR A 281 3.68 -4.02 21.48
C THR A 281 2.71 -3.01 20.85
N ASP A 282 2.00 -2.24 21.68
CA ASP A 282 1.07 -1.21 21.20
C ASP A 282 1.80 -0.03 20.55
N ASP A 283 2.98 0.32 21.05
CA ASP A 283 3.83 1.37 20.47
C ASP A 283 4.42 0.92 19.12
N LEU A 284 4.90 -0.32 19.04
CA LEU A 284 5.38 -0.91 17.79
C LEU A 284 4.24 -1.00 16.75
N ALA A 285 3.03 -1.37 17.17
CA ALA A 285 1.87 -1.41 16.29
C ALA A 285 1.50 -0.01 15.76
N ARG A 286 1.58 1.03 16.61
CA ARG A 286 1.37 2.42 16.22
C ARG A 286 2.44 2.90 15.22
N ILE A 287 3.71 2.55 15.45
CA ILE A 287 4.80 2.85 14.52
C ILE A 287 4.56 2.18 13.17
N ALA A 288 4.24 0.87 13.16
CA ALA A 288 3.97 0.15 11.92
C ALA A 288 2.82 0.77 11.12
N GLN A 289 1.75 1.19 11.81
CA GLN A 289 0.63 1.90 11.18
C GLN A 289 1.06 3.26 10.62
N ASN A 290 1.82 4.05 11.39
CA ASN A 290 2.30 5.37 10.96
C ASN A 290 3.19 5.27 9.72
N VAL A 291 4.16 4.34 9.70
CA VAL A 291 5.04 4.12 8.54
C VAL A 291 4.24 3.74 7.29
N ALA A 292 3.22 2.88 7.45
CA ALA A 292 2.36 2.45 6.36
C ALA A 292 1.51 3.61 5.81
N GLU A 293 0.85 4.37 6.68
CA GLU A 293 0.08 5.56 6.30
C GLU A 293 0.96 6.65 5.68
N ASN A 294 2.19 6.80 6.16
CA ASN A 294 3.15 7.75 5.61
C ASN A 294 3.48 7.42 4.14
N ARG A 295 3.40 6.16 3.70
CA ARG A 295 3.49 5.82 2.27
C ARG A 295 2.30 6.30 1.46
N GLU A 296 1.10 6.34 2.04
CA GLU A 296 -0.11 6.89 1.41
C GLU A 296 -0.03 8.42 1.33
N TRP A 297 0.39 9.08 2.41
CA TRP A 297 0.64 10.53 2.45
C TRP A 297 1.76 10.98 1.49
N ALA A 298 2.74 10.11 1.28
CA ALA A 298 3.77 10.27 0.27
C ALA A 298 3.27 10.07 -1.16
N GLY A 299 2.04 9.57 -1.36
CA GLY A 299 1.46 9.28 -2.67
C GLY A 299 2.02 8.02 -3.35
N LEU A 300 2.60 7.10 -2.58
CA LEU A 300 3.28 5.91 -3.10
C LEU A 300 2.43 4.63 -3.06
N HIS A 301 1.45 4.58 -2.14
CA HIS A 301 0.58 3.43 -1.93
C HIS A 301 -0.88 3.87 -1.77
N TYR A 302 -1.80 2.98 -2.13
CA TYR A 302 -3.23 3.12 -1.83
C TYR A 302 -3.54 2.57 -0.43
N PRO A 303 -4.65 3.00 0.22
CA PRO A 303 -5.09 2.42 1.49
C PRO A 303 -5.25 0.89 1.45
N SER A 304 -5.74 0.33 0.34
CA SER A 304 -5.80 -1.13 0.16
C SER A 304 -4.43 -1.80 0.05
N ASP A 305 -3.38 -1.13 -0.46
CA ASP A 305 -2.02 -1.69 -0.47
C ASP A 305 -1.51 -1.87 0.98
N THR A 306 -1.77 -0.87 1.84
CA THR A 306 -1.42 -0.89 3.27
C THR A 306 -2.16 -2.01 4.00
N GLN A 307 -3.49 -2.08 3.82
CA GLN A 307 -4.31 -3.10 4.45
C GLN A 307 -3.88 -4.51 4.03
N ALA A 308 -3.52 -4.69 2.76
CA ALA A 308 -3.01 -5.95 2.23
C ALA A 308 -1.63 -6.32 2.80
N GLY A 309 -0.72 -5.35 2.95
CA GLY A 309 0.58 -5.59 3.58
C GLY A 309 0.43 -6.06 5.04
N ARG A 310 -0.50 -5.45 5.79
CA ARG A 310 -0.85 -5.90 7.14
C ARG A 310 -1.47 -7.30 7.16
N ASP A 311 -2.40 -7.60 6.24
CA ASP A 311 -3.02 -8.93 6.17
C ASP A 311 -2.00 -10.01 5.78
N LEU A 312 -1.09 -9.68 4.85
CA LEU A 312 0.01 -10.55 4.48
C LEU A 312 0.91 -10.84 5.69
N ALA A 313 1.32 -9.81 6.44
CA ALA A 313 2.13 -9.97 7.65
C ALA A 313 1.47 -10.90 8.66
N ARG A 314 0.16 -10.74 8.90
CA ARG A 314 -0.61 -11.58 9.82
C ARG A 314 -0.63 -13.04 9.38
N ARG A 315 -0.82 -13.30 8.09
CA ARG A 315 -0.85 -14.66 7.53
C ARG A 315 0.54 -15.28 7.41
N PHE A 316 1.57 -14.45 7.27
CA PHE A 316 2.96 -14.87 7.15
C PHE A 316 3.60 -15.17 8.51
N ALA A 317 3.10 -14.60 9.61
CA ALA A 317 3.65 -14.73 10.96
C ALA A 317 3.99 -16.18 11.40
N PRO A 318 3.15 -17.22 11.16
CA PRO A 318 3.50 -18.59 11.52
C PRO A 318 4.73 -19.13 10.75
N TYR A 319 4.87 -18.77 9.48
CA TYR A 319 6.03 -19.17 8.66
C TYR A 319 7.30 -18.47 9.11
N LEU A 320 7.16 -17.19 9.48
CA LEU A 320 8.25 -16.40 10.05
C LEU A 320 8.72 -17.01 11.37
N HIS A 321 7.81 -17.34 12.28
CA HIS A 321 8.13 -18.06 13.53
C HIS A 321 8.88 -19.36 13.25
N ASP A 322 8.36 -20.22 12.37
CA ASP A 322 8.96 -21.51 12.09
C ASP A 322 10.34 -21.39 11.40
N ALA A 323 10.54 -20.36 10.57
CA ALA A 323 11.81 -20.15 9.84
C ALA A 323 12.88 -19.49 10.72
N PHE A 324 12.47 -18.65 11.66
CA PHE A 324 13.33 -17.85 12.53
C PHE A 324 13.36 -18.37 13.99
N GLY A 325 12.82 -19.56 14.26
CA GLY A 325 12.61 -20.07 15.62
C GLY A 325 13.83 -20.00 16.55
N SER A 326 15.04 -20.20 16.03
CA SER A 326 16.28 -20.05 16.82
C SER A 326 16.53 -18.61 17.27
N LEU A 327 16.24 -17.61 16.42
CA LEU A 327 16.33 -16.20 16.78
C LEU A 327 15.18 -15.78 17.69
N PHE A 328 13.97 -16.30 17.47
CA PHE A 328 12.83 -16.06 18.36
C PHE A 328 13.14 -16.51 19.78
N GLN A 329 13.73 -17.70 19.96
CA GLN A 329 14.15 -18.18 21.28
C GLN A 329 15.26 -17.31 21.87
N ALA A 330 16.26 -16.92 21.07
CA ALA A 330 17.35 -16.07 21.54
C ALA A 330 16.86 -14.69 22.01
N VAL A 331 15.88 -14.10 21.31
CA VAL A 331 15.22 -12.86 21.74
C VAL A 331 14.38 -13.10 22.99
N HIS A 332 13.64 -14.20 23.08
CA HIS A 332 12.91 -14.51 24.32
C HIS A 332 13.86 -14.55 25.53
N ASP A 333 14.98 -15.27 25.41
CA ASP A 333 15.98 -15.42 26.47
C ASP A 333 16.72 -14.10 26.79
N GLU A 334 16.71 -13.14 25.86
CA GLU A 334 17.29 -11.81 26.03
C GLU A 334 16.43 -10.91 26.94
N TRP A 335 15.12 -11.12 26.97
CA TRP A 335 14.15 -10.28 27.69
C TRP A 335 13.63 -10.89 29.00
N VAL A 336 13.93 -12.16 29.29
CA VAL A 336 13.46 -12.91 30.48
C VAL A 336 14.59 -13.19 31.47
#